data_AF-A0A1I9G0R2-F1
#
_entry.id   AF-A0A1I9G0R2-F1
#
_cell.length_a   1.000
_cell.length_b   1.000
_cell.length_c   1.000
_cell.angle_alpha   90.00
_cell.angle_beta   90.00
_cell.angle_gamma   90.00
#
_symmetry.space_group_name_H-M   'P 1'
#
loop_
_entity.id
_entity.type
_entity.pdbx_description
1 polymer ?
#
loop_
_entity_poly.entity_id
_entity_poly.type
_entity_poly.pdbx_seq_one_letter_code
_entity_poly.pdbx_strand_id
1 'polypeptide(L)'
;MEWITRLNGANVNADEVGEFMEWLRNAYDHCGHVLSSEKTFLCVCSAEFVQTFARYGFYVSRDQIMIIPSEKPRTVSDPLGYMLSSKRLFLSKCARGYSESAAIVLLLWHYYKLVRMDIRKHHVSIHEEVNYKVRRGRLLEGMATETLLYLESNVERKDLIRGVLTLS
;
A
#
# COMPACT_ATOMS: atom_id res chain seq x y z
N MET A 1 17.80 -16.55 -9.20
CA MET A 1 18.85 -17.11 -8.33
C MET A 1 19.73 -15.96 -7.92
N GLU A 2 20.08 -15.84 -6.64
CA GLU A 2 20.95 -14.77 -6.12
C GLU A 2 22.20 -15.37 -5.51
N TRP A 3 23.35 -14.73 -5.72
CA TRP A 3 24.63 -15.14 -5.16
C TRP A 3 25.28 -13.97 -4.47
N ILE A 4 25.74 -14.19 -3.24
CA ILE A 4 26.60 -13.27 -2.52
C ILE A 4 28.00 -13.87 -2.59
N THR A 5 28.88 -13.21 -3.33
CA THR A 5 30.25 -13.68 -3.55
C THR A 5 31.24 -12.55 -3.32
N ARG A 6 32.50 -12.93 -3.17
CA ARG A 6 33.63 -12.01 -3.06
C ARG A 6 34.46 -12.13 -4.33
N LEU A 7 34.72 -10.99 -4.97
CA LEU A 7 35.69 -10.94 -6.06
C LEU A 7 37.09 -11.05 -5.46
N ASN A 8 37.82 -12.07 -5.89
CA ASN A 8 39.21 -12.30 -5.47
C ASN A 8 40.14 -11.52 -6.42
N GLY A 9 40.54 -10.31 -6.01
CA GLY A 9 41.47 -9.47 -6.77
C GLY A 9 41.41 -8.03 -6.28
N ALA A 10 42.56 -7.36 -6.20
CA ALA A 10 42.61 -5.95 -5.78
C ALA A 10 42.10 -4.99 -6.87
N ASN A 11 42.20 -5.39 -8.14
CA ASN A 11 41.83 -4.61 -9.32
C ASN A 11 41.07 -5.49 -10.31
N VAL A 12 39.76 -5.57 -10.17
CA VAL A 12 38.90 -6.22 -11.17
C VAL A 12 38.74 -5.26 -12.34
N ASN A 13 39.08 -5.71 -13.55
CA ASN A 13 38.94 -4.91 -14.77
C ASN A 13 37.59 -5.19 -15.47
N ALA A 14 37.23 -4.35 -16.45
CA ALA A 14 35.96 -4.51 -17.17
C ALA A 14 35.91 -5.78 -18.03
N ASP A 15 37.05 -6.19 -18.58
CA ASP A 15 37.16 -7.33 -19.49
C ASP A 15 36.90 -8.65 -18.74
N GLU A 16 37.47 -8.83 -17.55
CA GLU A 16 37.24 -9.97 -16.65
C GLU A 16 35.76 -10.11 -16.26
N VAL A 17 35.07 -8.99 -16.00
CA VAL A 17 33.62 -9.01 -15.74
C VAL A 17 32.86 -9.44 -16.99
N GLY A 18 33.27 -8.99 -18.18
CA GLY A 18 32.70 -9.41 -19.45
C GLY A 18 32.85 -10.91 -19.69
N GLU A 19 34.06 -11.44 -19.53
CA GLU A 19 34.38 -12.87 -19.66
C GLU A 19 33.57 -13.72 -18.67
N PHE A 20 33.47 -13.28 -17.42
CA PHE A 20 32.66 -13.96 -16.41
C PHE A 20 31.17 -14.02 -16.80
N MET A 21 30.62 -12.92 -17.32
CA MET A 21 29.22 -12.88 -17.76
C MET A 21 28.97 -13.78 -18.97
N GLU A 22 29.92 -13.88 -19.90
CA GLU A 22 29.82 -14.80 -21.04
C GLU A 22 29.92 -16.27 -20.60
N TRP A 23 30.86 -16.58 -19.70
CA TRP A 23 30.95 -17.91 -19.09
C TRP A 23 29.64 -18.29 -18.39
N LEU A 24 29.07 -17.37 -17.60
CA LEU A 24 27.82 -17.57 -16.89
C LEU A 24 26.68 -17.86 -17.87
N ARG A 25 26.56 -17.08 -18.95
CA ARG A 25 25.55 -17.31 -19.99
C ARG A 25 25.69 -18.70 -20.58
N ASN A 26 26.90 -19.11 -20.94
CA ASN A 26 27.15 -20.44 -21.51
C ASN A 26 26.80 -21.55 -20.51
N ALA A 27 27.15 -21.39 -19.23
CA ALA A 27 26.80 -22.38 -18.20
C ALA A 27 25.29 -22.57 -18.06
N TYR A 28 24.51 -21.49 -18.06
CA TYR A 28 23.04 -21.58 -18.04
C TYR A 28 22.46 -22.19 -19.32
N ASP A 29 23.05 -21.89 -20.48
CA ASP A 29 22.63 -22.44 -21.76
C ASP A 29 22.82 -23.97 -21.81
N HIS A 30 23.92 -24.49 -21.25
CA HIS A 30 24.13 -25.94 -21.10
C HIS A 30 23.09 -26.62 -20.18
N CYS A 31 22.48 -25.86 -19.26
CA CYS A 31 21.37 -26.33 -18.44
C CYS A 31 19.99 -26.17 -19.12
N GLY A 32 19.93 -25.65 -20.35
CA GLY A 32 18.69 -25.36 -21.07
C GLY A 32 17.98 -24.08 -20.62
N HIS A 33 18.68 -23.17 -19.95
CA HIS A 33 18.15 -21.88 -19.50
C HIS A 33 18.70 -20.72 -20.33
N VAL A 34 17.84 -19.76 -20.66
CA VAL A 34 18.24 -18.54 -21.37
C VAL A 34 18.45 -17.39 -20.38
N LEU A 35 19.70 -16.97 -20.24
CA LEU A 35 20.07 -15.83 -19.40
C LEU A 35 19.92 -14.51 -20.18
N SER A 36 19.05 -13.61 -19.72
CA SER A 36 18.89 -12.27 -20.31
C SER A 36 19.95 -11.33 -19.74
N SER A 37 20.87 -10.84 -20.59
CA SER A 37 21.92 -9.90 -20.22
C SER A 37 21.38 -8.59 -19.65
N GLU A 38 20.26 -8.11 -20.20
CA GLU A 38 19.60 -6.86 -19.79
C GLU A 38 19.02 -6.91 -18.36
N LYS A 39 18.69 -8.11 -17.88
CA LYS A 39 18.08 -8.34 -16.56
C LYS A 39 19.08 -8.90 -15.55
N THR A 40 20.27 -9.27 -15.99
CA THR A 40 21.30 -9.84 -15.14
C THR A 40 22.30 -8.75 -14.78
N PHE A 41 22.44 -8.48 -13.48
CA PHE A 41 23.32 -7.44 -12.98
C PHE A 41 24.28 -8.01 -11.94
N LEU A 42 25.54 -7.59 -12.05
CA LEU A 42 26.56 -7.77 -11.02
C LEU A 42 26.76 -6.43 -10.34
N CYS A 43 26.47 -6.35 -9.04
CA CYS A 43 26.49 -5.11 -8.28
C CYS A 43 27.26 -5.29 -6.98
N VAL A 44 28.16 -4.34 -6.67
CA VAL A 44 29.00 -4.38 -5.46
C VAL A 44 28.32 -3.72 -4.28
N CYS A 45 27.72 -2.53 -4.49
CA CYS A 45 27.11 -1.73 -3.44
C CYS A 45 25.59 -1.64 -3.57
N SER A 46 24.98 -2.52 -4.37
CA SER A 46 23.53 -2.55 -4.59
C SER A 46 23.08 -4.00 -4.64
N ALA A 47 21.89 -4.26 -4.11
CA ALA A 47 21.25 -5.56 -4.19
C ALA A 47 19.75 -5.37 -4.43
N GLU A 48 19.18 -6.28 -5.22
CA GLU A 48 17.74 -6.42 -5.41
C GLU A 48 17.37 -7.88 -5.19
N PHE A 49 16.38 -8.13 -4.33
CA PHE A 49 15.77 -9.43 -4.18
C PHE A 49 14.26 -9.29 -3.99
N VAL A 50 13.48 -9.99 -4.81
CA VAL A 50 12.00 -10.04 -4.72
C VAL A 50 11.40 -8.63 -4.50
N GLN A 51 11.75 -7.69 -5.40
CA GLN A 51 11.29 -6.30 -5.36
C GLN A 51 11.73 -5.49 -4.11
N THR A 52 12.67 -6.00 -3.32
CA THR A 52 13.31 -5.30 -2.20
C THR A 52 14.68 -4.80 -2.63
N PHE A 53 14.95 -3.52 -2.42
CA PHE A 53 16.17 -2.87 -2.89
C PHE A 53 17.01 -2.40 -1.71
N ALA A 54 18.31 -2.61 -1.81
CA ALA A 54 19.28 -2.04 -0.91
C ALA A 54 20.40 -1.38 -1.72
N ARG A 55 20.83 -0.19 -1.29
CA ARG A 55 21.95 0.52 -1.91
C ARG A 55 22.83 1.12 -0.82
N TYR A 56 24.13 0.82 -0.87
CA TYR A 56 25.13 1.19 0.14
C TYR A 56 24.72 0.80 1.59
N GLY A 57 24.04 -0.33 1.75
CA GLY A 57 23.53 -0.79 3.04
C GLY A 57 22.24 -0.12 3.51
N PHE A 58 21.70 0.85 2.75
CA PHE A 58 20.42 1.48 3.05
C PHE A 58 19.28 0.81 2.30
N TYR A 59 18.14 0.66 2.99
CA TYR A 59 16.90 0.20 2.37
C TYR A 59 16.37 1.28 1.42
N VAL A 60 16.10 0.90 0.17
CA VAL A 60 15.46 1.76 -0.82
C VAL A 60 14.03 1.24 -1.01
N SER A 61 13.07 1.96 -0.44
CA SER A 61 11.66 1.58 -0.52
C SER A 61 11.09 1.78 -1.92
N ARG A 62 10.33 0.80 -2.41
CA ARG A 62 9.44 0.95 -3.57
C ARG A 62 8.03 0.56 -3.18
N ASP A 63 7.08 1.44 -3.45
CA ASP A 63 5.67 1.21 -3.16
C ASP A 63 4.90 0.98 -4.47
N GLN A 64 4.59 -0.29 -4.74
CA GLN A 64 3.83 -0.73 -5.92
C GLN A 64 2.38 -1.08 -5.58
N ILE A 65 1.97 -0.90 -4.31
CA ILE A 65 0.63 -1.28 -3.87
C ILE A 65 -0.36 -0.26 -4.41
N MET A 66 -1.36 -0.69 -5.18
CA MET A 66 -2.36 0.25 -5.70
C MET A 66 -3.49 0.50 -4.68
N ILE A 67 -3.97 1.75 -4.60
CA ILE A 67 -5.06 2.13 -3.69
C ILE A 67 -6.42 1.91 -4.36
N ILE A 68 -6.57 2.44 -5.56
CA ILE A 68 -7.85 2.53 -6.30
C ILE A 68 -8.12 1.24 -7.07
N PRO A 69 -7.30 0.85 -8.08
CA PRO A 69 -7.59 -0.34 -8.85
C PRO A 69 -7.36 -1.59 -8.00
N SER A 70 -8.22 -2.57 -8.24
CA SER A 70 -8.08 -3.91 -7.70
C SER A 70 -8.13 -4.90 -8.83
N GLU A 71 -7.41 -6.01 -8.65
CA GLU A 71 -7.40 -7.12 -9.61
C GLU A 71 -8.80 -7.71 -9.82
N LYS A 72 -9.60 -7.80 -8.75
CA LYS A 72 -10.98 -8.28 -8.77
C LYS A 72 -11.94 -7.20 -8.26
N PRO A 73 -13.21 -7.19 -8.70
CA PRO A 73 -14.23 -6.32 -8.15
C PRO A 73 -14.34 -6.48 -6.62
N ARG A 74 -14.30 -5.38 -5.88
CA ARG A 74 -14.40 -5.38 -4.41
C ARG A 74 -15.86 -5.39 -3.99
N THR A 75 -16.34 -6.51 -3.47
CA THR A 75 -17.63 -6.59 -2.77
C THR A 75 -17.39 -6.41 -1.27
N VAL A 76 -17.84 -5.30 -0.70
CA VAL A 76 -17.68 -5.03 0.74
C VAL A 76 -18.88 -5.63 1.50
N SER A 77 -18.65 -6.77 2.14
CA SER A 77 -19.61 -7.42 3.05
C SER A 77 -19.47 -6.97 4.50
N ASP A 78 -18.22 -6.71 4.93
CA ASP A 78 -17.87 -6.18 6.25
C ASP A 78 -17.17 -4.81 6.12
N PRO A 79 -17.91 -3.70 6.35
CA PRO A 79 -17.37 -2.35 6.27
C PRO A 79 -16.23 -2.08 7.26
N LEU A 80 -16.31 -2.61 8.49
CA LEU A 80 -15.31 -2.34 9.53
C LEU A 80 -14.02 -3.09 9.22
N GLY A 81 -14.12 -4.37 8.84
CA GLY A 81 -12.96 -5.13 8.37
C GLY A 81 -12.29 -4.49 7.15
N TYR A 82 -13.09 -3.96 6.22
CA TYR A 82 -12.56 -3.22 5.07
C TYR A 82 -11.75 -1.98 5.48
N MET A 83 -12.25 -1.18 6.42
CA MET A 83 -11.53 0.00 6.91
C MET A 83 -10.24 -0.35 7.66
N LEU A 84 -10.27 -1.40 8.50
CA LEU A 84 -9.07 -1.87 9.19
C LEU A 84 -8.00 -2.37 8.21
N SER A 85 -8.40 -3.09 7.17
CA SER A 85 -7.48 -3.53 6.11
C SER A 85 -6.88 -2.35 5.33
N SER A 86 -7.70 -1.33 5.05
CA SER A 86 -7.25 -0.09 4.39
C SER A 86 -6.26 0.67 5.26
N LYS A 87 -6.50 0.78 6.58
CA LYS A 87 -5.56 1.40 7.53
C LYS A 87 -4.20 0.68 7.50
N ARG A 88 -4.18 -0.66 7.56
CA ARG A 88 -2.93 -1.45 7.51
C ARG A 88 -2.17 -1.24 6.19
N LEU A 89 -2.90 -1.14 5.08
CA LEU A 89 -2.33 -0.84 3.78
C LEU A 89 -1.67 0.54 3.77
N PHE A 90 -2.34 1.58 4.28
CA PHE A 90 -1.76 2.93 4.37
C PHE A 90 -0.56 3.01 5.32
N LEU A 91 -0.59 2.32 6.46
CA LEU A 91 0.59 2.21 7.34
C LEU A 91 1.80 1.61 6.61
N SER A 92 1.58 0.57 5.82
CA SER A 92 2.61 -0.05 5.00
C SER A 92 3.14 0.88 3.90
N LYS A 93 2.31 1.81 3.40
CA LYS A 93 2.73 2.85 2.45
C LYS A 93 3.55 3.93 3.13
N CYS A 94 3.12 4.41 4.30
CA CYS A 94 3.87 5.39 5.08
C CYS A 94 5.26 4.86 5.45
N ALA A 95 5.37 3.58 5.83
CA ALA A 95 6.66 2.92 6.07
C ALA A 95 7.59 2.89 4.85
N ARG A 96 7.06 3.06 3.63
CA ARG A 96 7.80 3.13 2.36
C ARG A 96 8.01 4.57 1.88
N GLY A 97 7.71 5.57 2.70
CA GLY A 97 7.94 6.99 2.39
C GLY A 97 6.70 7.75 1.89
N TYR A 98 5.51 7.17 1.97
CA TYR A 98 4.28 7.88 1.63
C TYR A 98 3.94 8.95 2.68
N SER A 99 3.34 10.08 2.24
CA SER A 99 2.95 11.17 3.15
C SER A 99 1.85 10.72 4.12
N GLU A 100 2.10 10.88 5.41
CA GLU A 100 1.14 10.59 6.47
C GLU A 100 -0.13 11.41 6.34
N SER A 101 0.00 12.72 6.10
CA SER A 101 -1.15 13.62 5.92
C SER A 101 -2.02 13.18 4.75
N ALA A 102 -1.39 12.80 3.62
CA ALA A 102 -2.12 12.28 2.46
C ALA A 102 -2.82 10.94 2.78
N ALA A 103 -2.16 10.05 3.52
CA ALA A 103 -2.74 8.78 3.94
C ALA A 103 -3.98 8.98 4.82
N ILE A 104 -3.95 9.92 5.76
CA ILE A 104 -5.09 10.25 6.63
C ILE A 104 -6.27 10.76 5.79
N VAL A 105 -6.02 11.72 4.89
CA VAL A 105 -7.07 12.28 4.01
C VAL A 105 -7.70 11.18 3.15
N LEU A 106 -6.90 10.30 2.56
CA LEU A 106 -7.41 9.20 1.75
C LEU A 106 -8.15 8.15 2.56
N LEU A 107 -7.75 7.90 3.82
CA LEU A 107 -8.47 7.00 4.71
C LEU A 107 -9.85 7.57 5.08
N LEU A 108 -9.93 8.86 5.39
CA LEU A 108 -11.21 9.56 5.64
C LEU A 108 -12.10 9.55 4.39
N TRP A 109 -11.52 9.75 3.20
CA TRP A 109 -12.25 9.65 1.94
C TRP A 109 -12.82 8.25 1.71
N HIS A 110 -12.05 7.19 1.99
CA HIS A 110 -12.56 5.82 1.92
C HIS A 110 -13.72 5.57 2.88
N TYR A 111 -13.61 6.07 4.11
CA TYR A 111 -14.68 5.97 5.11
C TYR A 111 -15.96 6.64 4.60
N TYR A 112 -15.88 7.88 4.12
CA TYR A 112 -17.01 8.61 3.55
C TYR A 112 -17.67 7.84 2.39
N LYS A 113 -16.86 7.30 1.46
CA LYS A 113 -17.39 6.52 0.32
C LYS A 113 -18.08 5.24 0.77
N LEU A 114 -17.56 4.58 1.78
CA LEU A 114 -18.14 3.37 2.35
C LEU A 114 -19.50 3.65 2.97
N VAL A 115 -19.62 4.69 3.80
CA VAL A 115 -20.90 5.11 4.39
C VAL A 115 -21.91 5.45 3.30
N ARG A 116 -21.49 6.19 2.26
CA ARG A 116 -22.37 6.51 1.12
C ARG A 116 -22.79 5.28 0.30
N MET A 117 -21.97 4.24 0.24
CA MET A 117 -22.37 2.96 -0.37
C MET A 117 -23.39 2.23 0.49
N ASP A 118 -23.21 2.24 1.81
CA ASP A 118 -24.09 1.57 2.76
C ASP A 118 -25.49 2.19 2.79
N ILE A 119 -25.58 3.52 2.85
CA ILE A 119 -26.85 4.27 2.74
C ILE A 119 -27.61 3.89 1.45
N ARG A 120 -26.89 3.82 0.32
CA ARG A 120 -27.48 3.44 -0.97
C ARG A 120 -27.96 1.98 -0.99
N LYS A 121 -27.19 1.07 -0.39
CA LYS A 121 -27.53 -0.36 -0.31
C LYS A 121 -28.75 -0.60 0.58
N HIS A 122 -28.90 0.17 1.65
CA HIS A 122 -30.01 0.06 2.59
C HIS A 122 -31.21 0.94 2.24
N HIS A 123 -31.19 1.64 1.09
CA HIS A 123 -32.24 2.55 0.64
C HIS A 123 -32.68 3.57 1.71
N VAL A 124 -31.75 4.04 2.54
CA VAL A 124 -32.05 4.99 3.61
C VAL A 124 -32.15 6.39 3.01
N SER A 125 -33.33 7.00 3.10
CA SER A 125 -33.55 8.42 2.84
C SER A 125 -33.32 9.22 4.12
N ILE A 126 -32.31 10.08 4.15
CA ILE A 126 -32.12 11.04 5.25
C ILE A 126 -33.12 12.18 5.00
N HIS A 127 -34.30 12.08 5.59
CA HIS A 127 -35.21 13.22 5.72
C HIS A 127 -34.86 13.96 7.02
N GLU A 128 -34.85 15.29 6.96
CA GLU A 128 -34.68 16.19 8.11
C GLU A 128 -35.83 16.00 9.11
N GLU A 129 -35.70 14.98 9.96
CA GLU A 129 -36.26 14.80 11.30
C GLU A 129 -36.03 13.33 11.67
N VAL A 130 -35.00 13.08 12.47
CA VAL A 130 -34.54 11.74 12.79
C VAL A 130 -35.51 11.06 13.76
N ASN A 131 -36.44 10.28 13.21
CA ASN A 131 -37.24 9.31 13.95
C ASN A 131 -36.90 7.90 13.43
N TYR A 132 -35.75 7.35 13.87
CA TYR A 132 -35.36 5.98 13.50
C TYR A 132 -36.26 4.96 14.21
N LYS A 133 -37.34 4.53 13.54
CA LYS A 133 -38.00 3.26 13.89
C LYS A 133 -37.19 2.09 13.32
N VAL A 134 -36.24 1.62 14.12
CA VAL A 134 -35.46 0.39 13.86
C VAL A 134 -36.42 -0.80 13.83
N ARG A 135 -36.64 -1.39 12.64
CA ARG A 135 -37.20 -2.75 12.55
C ARG A 135 -36.15 -3.72 13.09
N ARG A 136 -36.49 -4.37 14.20
CA ARG A 136 -35.73 -5.41 14.91
C ARG A 136 -34.88 -6.27 13.97
N GLY A 137 -33.56 -6.21 14.16
CA GLY A 137 -32.64 -7.24 13.69
C GLY A 137 -31.27 -6.72 13.27
N ARG A 138 -30.37 -6.58 14.24
CA ARG A 138 -28.89 -6.41 14.15
C ARG A 138 -28.36 -4.98 13.94
N LEU A 139 -27.95 -4.40 15.07
CA LEU A 139 -26.73 -3.59 15.26
C LEU A 139 -26.23 -2.80 14.03
N LEU A 140 -26.92 -1.72 13.73
CA LEU A 140 -26.34 -0.53 13.10
C LEU A 140 -26.70 0.65 14.01
N GLU A 141 -26.36 0.55 15.29
CA GLU A 141 -26.62 1.59 16.29
C GLU A 141 -25.44 2.57 16.34
N GLY A 142 -25.70 3.85 16.10
CA GLY A 142 -24.90 4.98 16.57
C GLY A 142 -23.87 5.58 15.61
N MET A 143 -23.03 4.78 14.95
CA MET A 143 -21.81 5.34 14.35
C MET A 143 -21.99 6.11 13.03
N ALA A 144 -22.90 5.69 12.15
CA ALA A 144 -22.97 6.27 10.80
C ALA A 144 -23.53 7.70 10.79
N THR A 145 -24.49 8.00 11.66
CA THR A 145 -25.20 9.29 11.69
C THR A 145 -24.41 10.36 12.44
N GLU A 146 -23.81 10.03 13.58
CA GLU A 146 -22.95 10.97 14.31
C GLU A 146 -21.72 11.35 13.50
N THR A 147 -21.12 10.41 12.76
CA THR A 147 -19.92 10.71 11.97
C THR A 147 -20.25 11.60 10.76
N LEU A 148 -21.42 11.44 10.13
CA LEU A 148 -21.84 12.30 9.02
C LEU A 148 -22.18 13.72 9.49
N LEU A 149 -22.93 13.86 10.59
CA LEU A 149 -23.22 15.16 11.21
C LEU A 149 -21.95 15.85 11.73
N TYR A 150 -20.99 15.09 12.27
CA TYR A 150 -19.69 15.62 12.68
C TYR A 150 -18.84 16.06 11.48
N LEU A 151 -18.86 15.33 10.37
CA LEU A 151 -18.14 15.73 9.16
C LEU A 151 -18.79 16.93 8.48
N GLU A 152 -20.12 17.02 8.41
CA GLU A 152 -20.81 18.18 7.84
C GLU A 152 -20.63 19.45 8.69
N SER A 153 -20.63 19.32 10.03
CA SER A 153 -20.38 20.46 10.93
C SER A 153 -18.92 20.90 11.02
N ASN A 154 -17.95 20.00 10.76
CA ASN A 154 -16.52 20.32 10.82
C ASN A 154 -15.85 20.54 9.47
N VAL A 155 -16.52 20.33 8.33
CA VAL A 155 -16.03 20.81 7.03
C VAL A 155 -16.01 22.35 6.98
N GLU A 156 -16.84 23.02 7.79
CA GLU A 156 -16.82 24.48 7.93
C GLU A 156 -15.77 25.01 8.93
N ARG A 157 -15.24 24.15 9.83
CA ARG A 157 -14.21 24.55 10.81
C ARG A 157 -12.87 23.88 10.48
N LYS A 158 -11.84 24.70 10.27
CA LYS A 158 -10.44 24.31 9.96
C LYS A 158 -9.73 23.45 11.04
N ASP A 159 -10.46 22.85 11.97
CA ASP A 159 -9.95 22.26 13.21
C ASP A 159 -9.65 20.75 13.12
N LEU A 160 -9.91 20.09 11.98
CA LEU A 160 -9.67 18.65 11.80
C LEU A 160 -8.18 18.25 11.97
N ILE A 161 -7.25 19.20 11.85
CA ILE A 161 -5.81 18.96 11.95
C ILE A 161 -5.34 18.84 13.42
N ARG A 162 -6.08 19.37 14.40
CA ARG A 162 -5.64 19.36 15.82
C ARG A 162 -6.09 18.15 16.62
N GLY A 163 -7.25 17.55 16.31
CA GLY A 163 -7.82 16.46 17.10
C GLY A 163 -7.16 15.08 16.91
N VAL A 164 -6.40 14.88 15.83
CA VAL A 164 -5.72 13.60 15.56
C VAL A 164 -4.37 13.51 16.29
N LEU A 165 -3.81 14.64 16.75
CA LEU A 165 -2.51 14.71 17.42
C LEU A 165 -2.55 14.54 18.95
N THR A 166 -3.73 14.34 19.55
CA THR A 166 -3.87 14.20 21.02
C THR A 166 -4.32 12.82 21.48
N LEU A 167 -4.34 11.83 20.60
CA LEU A 167 -4.44 10.41 20.97
C LEU A 167 -3.06 9.74 20.85
N SER A 168 -2.13 10.22 21.67
CA SER A 168 -0.84 9.60 21.99
C SER A 168 -0.76 9.41 23.50
#